data_AF-T2J3F3-F1
#
_entry.id   AF-T2J3F3-F1
#
_cell.length_a   1.000
_cell.length_b   1.000
_cell.length_c   1.000
_cell.angle_alpha   90.00
_cell.angle_beta   90.00
_cell.angle_gamma   90.00
#
_symmetry.space_group_name_H-M   'P 1'
#
loop_
_entity.id
_entity.type
_entity.pdbx_description
1 polymer ?
#
loop_
_entity_poly.entity_id
_entity_poly.type
_entity_poly.pdbx_seq_one_letter_code
_entity_poly.pdbx_strand_id
1 'polypeptide(L)'
;MKRSLGLCSLLLLGAGLGELALSSKMAQGAELCNYRNEIVRVSGAYINNDDIWVTKGWWLVQPGECMVYPDNWYTYVEVDRAQTVERSYLLDLEDEDIKTVRLCVIQDGYTFYNGERYEVCDKHHYGFSENSMQVFYLIGARRELIEYTR
;
A
#
# COMPACT_ATOMS: atom_id res chain seq x y z
N MET A 1 0.31 -37.12 71.24
CA MET A 1 -0.50 -36.02 70.68
C MET A 1 0.32 -34.75 70.63
N LYS A 2 0.80 -34.36 69.44
CA LYS A 2 1.35 -33.02 69.17
C LYS A 2 0.82 -32.59 67.79
N ARG A 3 0.13 -31.45 67.78
CA ARG A 3 -0.47 -30.83 66.59
C ARG A 3 0.63 -30.28 65.70
N SER A 4 0.61 -30.62 64.43
CA SER A 4 1.27 -29.86 63.37
C SER A 4 0.16 -29.18 62.57
N LEU A 5 -0.15 -27.94 62.97
CA LEU A 5 -0.89 -26.99 62.15
C LEU A 5 0.17 -26.16 61.41
N GLY A 6 0.04 -26.06 60.10
CA GLY A 6 0.70 -24.98 59.35
C GLY A 6 1.30 -25.46 58.05
N LEU A 7 0.48 -25.70 57.03
CA LEU A 7 0.89 -25.68 55.62
C LEU A 7 -0.37 -25.80 54.74
N CYS A 8 -1.21 -24.75 54.70
CA CYS A 8 -2.35 -24.73 53.78
C CYS A 8 -2.73 -23.32 53.29
N SER A 9 -1.75 -22.40 53.16
CA SER A 9 -2.04 -21.01 52.76
C SER A 9 -1.26 -20.49 51.55
N LEU A 10 -0.66 -21.38 50.74
CA LEU A 10 0.24 -20.97 49.63
C LEU A 10 -0.28 -21.34 48.22
N LEU A 11 -1.60 -21.37 47.99
CA LEU A 11 -2.16 -21.77 46.69
C LEU A 11 -3.20 -20.80 46.09
N LEU A 12 -3.22 -19.51 46.45
CA LEU A 12 -4.23 -18.56 45.93
C LEU A 12 -3.69 -17.27 45.30
N LEU A 13 -2.43 -17.25 44.84
CA LEU A 13 -1.82 -16.06 44.22
C LEU A 13 -1.23 -16.30 42.82
N GLY A 14 -1.72 -17.33 42.10
CA GLY A 14 -1.09 -17.78 40.85
C GLY A 14 -1.94 -17.70 39.57
N ALA A 15 -3.10 -17.02 39.56
CA ALA A 15 -4.01 -17.05 38.40
C ALA A 15 -4.50 -15.67 37.95
N GLY A 16 -3.67 -14.62 38.07
CA GLY A 16 -4.07 -13.24 37.80
C GLY A 16 -3.17 -12.43 36.87
N LEU A 17 -2.20 -13.05 36.20
CA LEU A 17 -1.27 -12.36 35.29
C LEU A 17 -1.01 -13.25 34.07
N GLY A 18 -1.83 -13.12 33.04
CA GLY A 18 -1.68 -13.94 31.84
C GLY A 18 -2.48 -13.51 30.62
N GLU A 19 -3.50 -12.65 30.79
CA GLU A 19 -4.18 -12.03 29.65
C GLU A 19 -3.65 -10.60 29.48
N LEU A 20 -2.36 -10.47 29.20
CA LEU A 20 -1.93 -9.40 28.32
C LEU A 20 -2.59 -9.70 26.98
N ALA A 21 -3.79 -9.16 26.79
CA ALA A 21 -4.49 -9.15 25.52
C ALA A 21 -3.59 -8.43 24.51
N LEU A 22 -2.68 -9.18 23.89
CA LEU A 22 -2.16 -8.90 22.56
C LEU A 22 -3.36 -9.03 21.62
N SER A 23 -4.27 -8.07 21.69
CA SER A 23 -5.25 -7.85 20.65
C SER A 23 -4.45 -7.44 19.42
N SER A 24 -4.06 -8.41 18.60
CA SER A 24 -3.48 -8.12 17.30
C SER A 24 -4.52 -7.29 16.55
N LYS A 25 -4.26 -5.98 16.39
CA LYS A 25 -5.02 -5.17 15.46
C LYS A 25 -4.88 -5.89 14.11
N MET A 26 -6.00 -6.34 13.53
CA MET A 26 -5.95 -6.97 12.21
C MET A 26 -5.25 -5.99 11.28
N ALA A 27 -4.19 -6.44 10.62
CA ALA A 27 -3.55 -5.67 9.56
C ALA A 27 -4.62 -5.48 8.48
N GLN A 28 -5.04 -4.24 8.28
CA GLN A 28 -6.04 -3.89 7.30
C GLN A 28 -5.29 -3.36 6.08
N GLY A 29 -5.47 -4.02 4.95
CA GLY A 29 -4.88 -3.60 3.68
C GLY A 29 -5.88 -2.75 2.88
N ALA A 30 -5.35 -1.99 1.94
CA ALA A 30 -6.13 -1.47 0.84
C ALA A 30 -6.39 -2.59 -0.19
N GLU A 31 -7.47 -2.46 -0.94
CA GLU A 31 -7.84 -3.39 -2.00
C GLU A 31 -8.14 -2.63 -3.29
N LEU A 32 -7.64 -3.14 -4.41
CA LEU A 32 -7.91 -2.61 -5.74
C LEU A 32 -8.50 -3.74 -6.57
N CYS A 33 -9.74 -3.56 -7.01
CA CYS A 33 -10.49 -4.54 -7.80
C CYS A 33 -10.64 -4.05 -9.24
N ASN A 34 -10.23 -4.87 -10.20
CA ASN A 34 -10.37 -4.56 -11.62
C ASN A 34 -11.78 -4.93 -12.12
N TYR A 35 -12.62 -3.93 -12.32
CA TYR A 35 -13.98 -4.06 -12.88
C TYR A 35 -14.02 -3.75 -14.39
N ARG A 36 -12.87 -3.59 -15.04
CA ARG A 36 -12.76 -3.42 -16.50
C ARG A 36 -12.66 -4.80 -17.17
N ASN A 37 -12.91 -4.86 -18.48
CA ASN A 37 -12.76 -6.10 -19.27
C ASN A 37 -11.33 -6.31 -19.83
N GLU A 38 -10.37 -5.51 -19.37
CA GLU A 38 -8.96 -5.52 -19.77
C GLU A 38 -8.08 -5.72 -18.53
N ILE A 39 -6.86 -6.23 -18.72
CA ILE A 39 -5.85 -6.28 -17.65
C ILE A 39 -5.45 -4.84 -17.29
N VAL A 40 -5.39 -4.54 -16.00
CA VAL A 40 -4.77 -3.30 -15.50
C VAL A 40 -3.42 -3.61 -14.86
N ARG A 41 -2.48 -2.68 -14.97
CA ARG A 41 -1.17 -2.74 -14.33
C ARG A 41 -1.16 -1.77 -13.16
N VAL A 42 -0.78 -2.26 -11.99
CA VAL A 42 -0.71 -1.48 -10.77
C VAL A 42 0.74 -1.37 -10.31
N SER A 43 1.16 -0.14 -10.01
CA SER A 43 2.43 0.15 -9.35
C SER A 43 2.15 0.76 -7.98
N GLY A 44 2.94 0.40 -6.98
CA GLY A 44 2.85 0.91 -5.61
C GLY A 44 4.07 1.75 -5.27
N ALA A 45 3.90 2.84 -4.53
CA ALA A 45 4.96 3.72 -4.04
C ALA A 45 4.85 3.93 -2.53
N TYR A 46 5.99 4.00 -1.85
CA TYR A 46 6.06 4.30 -0.41
C TYR A 46 7.40 4.95 -0.06
N ILE A 47 7.44 5.62 1.09
CA ILE A 47 8.68 6.16 1.68
C ILE A 47 9.30 5.06 2.57
N ASN A 48 10.57 4.73 2.33
CA ASN A 48 11.29 3.77 3.16
C ASN A 48 11.83 4.42 4.46
N ASN A 49 12.57 3.67 5.29
CA ASN A 49 13.09 4.18 6.56
C ASN A 49 14.17 5.26 6.42
N ASP A 50 14.68 5.49 5.21
CA ASP A 50 15.69 6.49 4.89
C ASP A 50 15.08 7.75 4.25
N ASP A 51 13.75 7.91 4.36
CA ASP A 51 12.98 9.01 3.76
C ASP A 51 13.09 9.09 2.22
N ILE A 52 13.28 7.93 1.57
CA ILE A 52 13.41 7.83 0.10
C ILE A 52 12.17 7.17 -0.49
N TRP A 53 11.65 7.76 -1.57
CA TRP A 53 10.59 7.16 -2.38
C TRP A 53 11.06 5.89 -3.09
N VAL A 54 10.34 4.81 -2.85
CA VAL A 54 10.51 3.51 -3.48
C VAL A 54 9.23 3.15 -4.21
N THR A 55 9.33 2.65 -5.43
CA THR A 55 8.20 2.00 -6.11
C THR A 55 8.41 0.50 -6.19
N LYS A 56 7.31 -0.23 -6.26
CA LYS A 56 7.26 -1.67 -6.38
C LYS A 56 6.20 -2.08 -7.38
N GLY A 57 6.52 -3.17 -8.06
CA GLY A 57 5.58 -3.93 -8.87
C GLY A 57 5.23 -3.28 -10.20
N TRP A 58 4.64 -4.13 -11.04
CA TRP A 58 3.69 -3.84 -12.10
C TRP A 58 2.72 -5.00 -12.08
N TRP A 59 1.95 -5.10 -11.00
CA TRP A 59 1.04 -6.21 -10.81
C TRP A 59 0.00 -6.16 -11.90
N LEU A 60 -0.12 -7.27 -12.64
CA LEU A 60 -1.19 -7.46 -13.60
C LEU A 60 -2.41 -7.94 -12.82
N VAL A 61 -3.48 -7.15 -12.83
CA VAL A 61 -4.75 -7.49 -12.19
C VAL A 61 -5.73 -7.85 -13.30
N GLN A 62 -6.15 -9.12 -13.37
CA GLN A 62 -7.06 -9.58 -14.43
C GLN A 62 -8.47 -8.99 -14.24
N PRO A 63 -9.29 -8.96 -15.30
CA PRO A 63 -10.71 -8.65 -15.17
C PRO A 63 -11.39 -9.49 -14.08
N GLY A 64 -12.04 -8.82 -13.13
CA GLY A 64 -12.73 -9.42 -11.98
C GLY A 64 -11.84 -9.79 -10.79
N GLU A 65 -10.52 -9.64 -10.89
CA GLU A 65 -9.61 -9.87 -9.76
C GLU A 65 -9.47 -8.65 -8.85
N CYS A 66 -9.18 -8.91 -7.58
CA CYS A 66 -8.77 -7.90 -6.62
C CYS A 66 -7.37 -8.21 -6.11
N MET A 67 -6.55 -7.15 -5.96
CA MET A 67 -5.28 -7.23 -5.25
C MET A 67 -5.36 -6.49 -3.92
N VAL A 68 -4.66 -7.01 -2.91
CA VAL A 68 -4.52 -6.38 -1.60
C VAL A 68 -3.11 -5.81 -1.47
N TYR A 69 -2.99 -4.61 -0.94
CA TYR A 69 -1.72 -3.91 -0.71
C TYR A 69 -1.74 -3.17 0.63
N PRO A 70 -0.57 -2.80 1.19
CA PRO A 70 -0.53 -2.02 2.43
C PRO A 70 -1.30 -0.71 2.31
N ASP A 71 -2.06 -0.38 3.35
CA ASP A 71 -2.92 0.80 3.43
C ASP A 71 -2.17 2.14 3.45
N ASN A 72 -0.85 2.09 3.64
CA ASN A 72 0.06 3.23 3.62
C ASN A 72 0.85 3.37 2.31
N TRP A 73 0.51 2.61 1.27
CA TRP A 73 1.13 2.75 -0.05
C TRP A 73 0.28 3.63 -0.96
N TYR A 74 0.97 4.41 -1.79
CA TYR A 74 0.36 5.13 -2.88
C TYR A 74 0.32 4.21 -4.10
N THR A 75 -0.73 4.26 -4.92
CA THR A 75 -0.86 3.41 -6.12
C THR A 75 -1.04 4.23 -7.38
N TYR A 76 -0.48 3.72 -8.48
CA TYR A 76 -0.69 4.17 -9.83
C TYR A 76 -1.27 3.02 -10.65
N VAL A 77 -2.19 3.33 -11.55
CA VAL A 77 -2.94 2.33 -12.32
C VAL A 77 -2.97 2.73 -13.78
N GLU A 78 -2.58 1.83 -14.66
CA GLU A 78 -2.68 1.98 -16.11
C GLU A 78 -3.32 0.74 -16.76
N VAL A 79 -3.93 0.93 -17.91
CA VAL A 79 -4.38 -0.16 -18.77
C VAL A 79 -3.25 -0.59 -19.69
N ASP A 80 -2.59 0.41 -20.28
CA ASP A 80 -1.35 0.31 -21.02
C ASP A 80 -0.63 1.65 -21.01
N ARG A 81 0.49 1.72 -21.74
CA ARG A 81 1.36 2.89 -21.78
C ARG A 81 0.73 4.13 -22.42
N ALA A 82 -0.31 3.96 -23.24
CA ALA A 82 -1.05 5.05 -23.85
C ALA A 82 -2.32 5.40 -23.05
N GLN A 83 -2.76 4.53 -22.14
CA GLN A 83 -4.01 4.67 -21.41
C GLN A 83 -3.83 4.47 -19.90
N THR A 84 -3.91 5.58 -19.18
CA THR A 84 -3.96 5.60 -17.72
C THR A 84 -5.40 5.44 -17.21
N VAL A 85 -5.58 4.97 -15.98
CA VAL A 85 -6.88 5.02 -15.30
C VAL A 85 -7.03 6.37 -14.60
N GLU A 86 -8.06 7.11 -14.95
CA GLU A 86 -8.42 8.38 -14.30
C GLU A 86 -8.97 8.09 -12.90
N ARG A 87 -8.44 8.78 -11.88
CA ARG A 87 -8.72 8.53 -10.45
C ARG A 87 -8.94 9.82 -9.64
N SER A 88 -9.14 10.96 -10.30
CA SER A 88 -9.38 12.25 -9.61
C SER A 88 -10.68 12.26 -8.82
N TYR A 89 -11.64 11.39 -9.14
CA TYR A 89 -12.85 11.19 -8.34
C TYR A 89 -12.55 10.86 -6.86
N LEU A 90 -11.38 10.29 -6.56
CA LEU A 90 -10.93 10.05 -5.18
C LEU A 90 -10.70 11.34 -4.40
N LEU A 91 -10.34 12.43 -5.09
CA LEU A 91 -10.10 13.75 -4.49
C LEU A 91 -11.40 14.49 -4.17
N ASP A 92 -12.50 14.06 -4.80
CA ASP A 92 -13.85 14.59 -4.53
C ASP A 92 -14.50 13.93 -3.31
N LEU A 93 -13.90 12.85 -2.79
CA LEU A 93 -14.31 12.26 -1.52
C LEU A 93 -13.93 13.24 -0.41
N GLU A 94 -14.90 13.68 0.40
CA GLU A 94 -14.69 14.57 1.56
C GLU A 94 -13.94 13.82 2.69
N ASP A 95 -12.68 13.46 2.44
CA ASP A 95 -11.91 12.57 3.31
C ASP A 95 -10.43 12.96 3.34
N GLU A 96 -9.94 13.31 4.54
CA GLU A 96 -8.58 13.82 4.76
C GLU A 96 -7.48 12.77 4.53
N ASP A 97 -7.84 11.49 4.43
CA ASP A 97 -6.88 10.40 4.26
C ASP A 97 -6.50 10.16 2.79
N ILE A 98 -7.21 10.78 1.83
CA ILE A 98 -6.83 10.71 0.42
C ILE A 98 -5.68 11.68 0.14
N LYS A 99 -4.54 11.14 -0.28
CA LYS A 99 -3.36 11.94 -0.60
C LYS A 99 -2.83 11.57 -1.97
N THR A 100 -2.19 12.53 -2.63
CA THR A 100 -1.47 12.28 -3.88
C THR A 100 -0.01 12.62 -3.76
N VAL A 101 0.81 11.93 -4.55
CA VAL A 101 2.20 12.30 -4.78
C VAL A 101 2.49 12.21 -6.27
N ARG A 102 3.23 13.19 -6.79
CA ARG A 102 3.70 13.16 -8.16
C ARG A 102 5.14 12.67 -8.19
N LEU A 103 5.35 11.52 -8.81
CA LEU A 103 6.64 10.85 -8.87
C LEU A 103 7.06 10.69 -10.33
N CYS A 104 8.31 11.05 -10.62
CA CYS A 104 8.98 10.61 -11.83
C CYS A 104 9.25 9.12 -11.70
N VAL A 105 8.68 8.29 -12.57
CA VAL A 105 9.01 6.87 -12.65
C VAL A 105 10.07 6.68 -13.71
N ILE A 106 11.27 6.26 -13.27
CA ILE A 106 12.38 5.91 -14.15
C ILE A 106 12.30 4.41 -14.43
N GLN A 107 12.23 4.03 -15.70
CA GLN A 107 12.16 2.64 -16.12
C GLN A 107 13.47 2.26 -16.82
N ASP A 108 14.29 1.41 -16.18
CA ASP A 108 15.51 0.87 -16.81
C ASP A 108 15.34 -0.53 -17.43
N GLY A 109 14.09 -0.99 -17.54
CA GLY A 109 13.74 -2.34 -17.99
C GLY A 109 13.82 -3.41 -16.90
N TYR A 110 14.46 -3.15 -15.76
CA TYR A 110 14.63 -4.13 -14.66
C TYR A 110 14.41 -3.56 -13.25
N THR A 111 14.53 -2.24 -13.09
CA THR A 111 14.57 -1.50 -11.84
C THR A 111 13.72 -0.24 -11.96
N PHE A 112 13.06 0.10 -10.87
CA PHE A 112 12.26 1.32 -10.77
C PHE A 112 12.93 2.26 -9.76
N TYR A 113 13.26 3.45 -10.23
CA TYR A 113 13.69 4.55 -9.39
C TYR A 113 12.65 5.65 -9.48
N ASN A 114 12.44 6.38 -8.38
CA ASN A 114 11.55 7.53 -8.42
C ASN A 114 12.19 8.76 -7.83
N GLY A 115 11.78 9.89 -8.38
CA GLY A 115 12.12 11.20 -7.83
C GLY A 115 10.88 12.08 -7.82
N GLU A 116 10.80 12.98 -6.85
CA GLU A 116 9.69 13.94 -6.77
C GLU A 116 9.84 15.08 -7.81
N ARG A 117 11.02 15.17 -8.44
CA ARG A 117 11.37 16.29 -9.32
C ARG A 117 11.40 15.90 -10.79
N TYR A 118 10.96 16.82 -11.65
CA TYR A 118 10.87 16.61 -13.09
C TYR A 118 12.24 16.39 -13.76
N GLU A 119 13.32 17.00 -13.25
CA GLU A 119 14.67 16.86 -13.81
C GLU A 119 15.19 15.43 -13.73
N VAL A 120 14.61 14.60 -12.85
CA VAL A 120 14.89 13.16 -12.79
C VAL A 120 14.34 12.45 -14.03
N CYS A 121 13.20 12.90 -14.56
CA CYS A 121 12.56 12.36 -15.76
C CYS A 121 13.25 12.82 -17.05
N ASP A 122 13.84 14.01 -17.06
CA ASP A 122 14.56 14.56 -18.21
C ASP A 122 15.94 13.91 -18.44
N LYS A 123 16.41 13.11 -17.47
CA LYS A 123 17.65 12.35 -17.61
C LYS A 123 17.46 11.22 -18.62
N HIS A 124 18.00 11.43 -19.81
CA HIS A 124 18.21 10.40 -20.84
C HIS A 124 19.46 9.54 -20.56
N HIS A 125 20.04 9.68 -19.36
CA HIS A 125 21.23 8.92 -18.97
C HIS A 125 20.88 7.43 -19.08
N TYR A 126 21.78 6.66 -19.72
CA TYR A 126 21.68 5.21 -19.93
C TYR A 126 20.63 4.73 -20.97
N GLY A 127 20.06 5.62 -21.79
CA GLY A 127 19.20 5.21 -22.91
C GLY A 127 17.77 4.85 -22.52
N PHE A 128 17.32 5.27 -21.33
CA PHE A 128 15.93 5.16 -20.91
C PHE A 128 15.08 6.20 -21.62
N SER A 129 14.11 5.76 -22.44
CA SER A 129 13.27 6.64 -23.27
C SER A 129 11.86 6.83 -22.73
N GLU A 130 11.52 6.24 -21.58
CA GLU A 130 10.12 6.07 -21.15
C GLU A 130 9.85 6.59 -19.73
N ASN A 131 10.71 7.46 -19.22
CA ASN A 131 10.49 8.09 -17.92
C ASN A 131 9.26 9.00 -17.99
N SER A 132 8.41 8.96 -16.98
CA SER A 132 7.22 9.81 -16.95
C SER A 132 6.84 10.24 -15.54
N MET A 133 6.30 11.46 -15.42
CA MET A 133 5.72 11.93 -14.17
C MET A 133 4.33 11.34 -14.01
N GLN A 134 4.14 10.54 -12.96
CA GLN A 134 2.91 9.84 -12.64
C GLN A 134 2.35 10.34 -11.30
N VAL A 135 1.03 10.34 -11.17
CA VAL A 135 0.34 10.71 -9.92
C VAL A 135 -0.09 9.42 -9.23
N PHE A 136 0.46 9.16 -8.06
CA PHE A 136 0.07 8.04 -7.23
C PHE A 136 -0.90 8.52 -6.14
N TYR A 137 -1.83 7.64 -5.76
CA TYR A 137 -2.91 7.92 -4.80
C TYR A 137 -2.77 7.02 -3.58
N LEU A 138 -2.73 7.62 -2.40
CA LEU A 138 -2.90 6.94 -1.13
C LEU A 138 -4.37 7.03 -0.75
N ILE A 139 -5.01 5.88 -0.52
CA ILE A 139 -6.46 5.81 -0.21
C ILE A 139 -6.77 5.25 1.18
N GLY A 140 -5.76 4.87 1.96
CA GLY A 140 -5.93 4.21 3.26
C GLY A 140 -6.45 2.78 3.11
N ALA A 141 -6.98 2.20 4.20
CA ALA A 141 -7.49 0.82 4.24
C ALA A 141 -8.88 0.69 3.59
N ARG A 142 -8.96 0.99 2.29
CA ARG A 142 -10.20 1.03 1.49
C ARG A 142 -10.15 0.07 0.31
N ARG A 143 -11.34 -0.30 -0.15
CA ARG A 143 -11.52 -0.95 -1.46
C ARG A 143 -11.78 0.11 -2.52
N GLU A 144 -11.07 0.03 -3.62
CA GLU A 144 -11.30 0.79 -4.84
C GLU A 144 -11.77 -0.14 -5.97
N LEU A 145 -12.75 0.33 -6.73
CA LEU A 145 -13.19 -0.31 -7.98
C LEU A 145 -12.59 0.45 -9.16
N ILE A 146 -11.79 -0.24 -9.95
CA ILE A 146 -11.23 0.29 -11.20
C ILE A 146 -12.24 0.01 -12.31
N GLU A 147 -12.98 1.04 -12.73
CA GLU A 147 -14.05 0.96 -13.72
C GLU A 147 -13.71 1.77 -14.98
N TYR A 148 -14.63 1.79 -15.96
CA TYR A 148 -14.54 2.76 -17.06
C TYR A 148 -14.94 4.14 -16.54
N THR A 149 -14.00 5.07 -16.61
CA THR A 149 -14.31 6.49 -16.41
C THR A 149 -15.24 6.95 -17.53
N ARG A 150 -16.37 7.58 -17.16
CA ARG A 150 -17.30 8.20 -18.11
C ARG A 150 -16.82 9.56 -18.56
#